data_AF-A0A925ESB8-F1
#
_entry.id   AF-A0A925ESB8-F1
#
_cell.length_a   1.000
_cell.length_b   1.000
_cell.length_c   1.000
_cell.angle_alpha   90.00
_cell.angle_beta   90.00
_cell.angle_gamma   90.00
#
_symmetry.space_group_name_H-M   'P 1'
#
loop_
_entity.id
_entity.type
_entity.pdbx_description
1 polymer ?
#
loop_
_entity_poly.entity_id
_entity_poly.type
_entity_poly.pdbx_seq_one_letter_code
_entity_poly.pdbx_strand_id
1 'polypeptide(L)'
;FMDKLVDHLFILEGDAKIRDFNGTYSEYRELKRLEDKEKPKEEQTPILETEDPLANLNKATYEQRKDFARLEKEIKKLEEKKNEITLKFDDAALSSENIMDLSLKLDEIISQISEKEEKWFELAELM
;
A
#
# COMPACT_ATOMS: atom_id res chain seq x y z
N PHE A 1 -11.94 18.04 -0.01
CA PHE A 1 -10.48 18.06 -0.22
C PHE A 1 -9.84 16.80 0.37
N MET A 2 -10.19 16.38 1.60
CA MET A 2 -9.79 15.07 2.15
C MET A 2 -10.49 13.86 1.51
N ASP A 3 -11.73 14.01 0.99
CA ASP A 3 -12.53 12.89 0.44
C ASP A 3 -12.03 12.27 -0.88
N LYS A 4 -10.91 12.75 -1.43
CA LYS A 4 -10.35 12.23 -2.70
C LYS A 4 -8.97 11.59 -2.54
N LEU A 5 -8.43 11.56 -1.33
CA LEU A 5 -7.02 11.19 -1.08
C LEU A 5 -6.84 10.25 0.10
N VAL A 6 -7.91 9.89 0.80
CA VAL A 6 -7.84 9.10 2.02
C VAL A 6 -8.90 8.02 1.96
N ASP A 7 -8.44 6.80 1.75
CA ASP A 7 -9.27 5.59 1.74
C ASP A 7 -9.41 5.00 3.16
N HIS A 8 -8.52 5.40 4.09
CA HIS A 8 -8.49 4.86 5.45
C HIS A 8 -8.11 5.93 6.50
N LEU A 9 -8.93 6.05 7.56
CA LEU A 9 -8.76 7.02 8.64
C LEU A 9 -8.51 6.31 9.98
N PHE A 10 -7.43 6.71 10.67
CA PHE A 10 -7.21 6.38 12.08
C PHE A 10 -7.70 7.51 12.96
N ILE A 11 -8.74 7.25 13.75
CA ILE A 11 -9.35 8.23 14.65
C ILE A 11 -8.92 7.94 16.08
N LEU A 12 -8.32 8.93 16.73
CA LEU A 12 -7.98 8.87 18.15
C LEU A 12 -9.13 9.49 18.96
N GLU A 13 -9.87 8.66 19.68
CA GLU A 13 -11.03 9.11 20.48
C GLU A 13 -10.65 9.51 21.92
N GLY A 14 -9.37 9.38 22.30
CA GLY A 14 -8.90 9.53 23.69
C GLY A 14 -8.82 8.19 24.42
N ASP A 15 -8.27 8.17 25.64
CA ASP A 15 -8.08 6.96 26.47
C ASP A 15 -7.32 5.81 25.77
N ALA A 16 -6.36 6.15 24.90
CA ALA A 16 -5.60 5.21 24.06
C ALA A 16 -6.47 4.32 23.15
N LYS A 17 -7.72 4.72 22.87
CA LYS A 17 -8.58 4.05 21.90
C LYS A 17 -8.36 4.66 20.51
N ILE A 18 -7.92 3.79 19.60
CA ILE A 18 -7.80 4.08 18.18
C ILE A 18 -8.92 3.32 17.48
N ARG A 19 -9.70 4.01 16.66
CA ARG A 19 -10.77 3.44 15.85
C ARG A 19 -10.40 3.58 14.38
N ASP A 20 -10.47 2.48 13.66
CA ASP A 20 -10.29 2.42 12.22
C ASP A 20 -11.61 2.77 11.52
N PHE A 21 -11.52 3.54 10.43
CA PHE A 21 -12.66 3.87 9.59
C PHE A 21 -12.25 3.79 8.13
N ASN A 22 -12.82 2.81 7.43
CA ASN A 22 -12.63 2.62 6.00
C ASN A 22 -13.69 3.42 5.25
N GLY A 23 -13.34 4.66 4.92
CA GLY A 23 -14.25 5.63 4.32
C GLY A 23 -13.68 7.04 4.35
N THR A 24 -14.36 7.94 3.67
CA THR A 24 -13.87 9.32 3.50
C THR A 24 -14.11 10.16 4.76
N TYR A 25 -13.32 11.23 4.91
CA TYR A 25 -13.41 12.11 6.08
C TYR A 25 -14.81 12.73 6.25
N SER A 26 -15.49 13.05 5.16
CA SER A 26 -16.85 13.57 5.19
C SER A 26 -17.86 12.57 5.76
N GLU A 27 -17.76 11.29 5.40
CA GLU A 27 -18.62 10.22 5.93
C GLU A 27 -18.40 10.05 7.43
N TYR A 28 -17.15 10.02 7.88
CA TYR A 28 -16.84 9.96 9.31
C TYR A 28 -17.39 11.18 10.07
N ARG A 29 -17.27 12.38 9.50
CA ARG A 29 -17.76 13.61 10.14
C ARG A 29 -19.28 13.61 10.30
N GLU A 30 -19.99 13.03 9.34
CA GLU A 30 -21.44 12.93 9.36
C GLU A 30 -21.90 11.91 10.41
N LEU A 31 -21.26 10.74 10.45
CA LEU A 31 -21.44 9.73 11.51
C LEU A 31 -21.15 10.30 12.89
N LYS A 32 -20.02 11.00 13.08
CA LYS A 32 -19.68 11.64 14.35
C LYS A 32 -20.73 12.67 14.78
N ARG A 33 -21.29 13.43 13.84
CA ARG A 33 -22.38 14.39 14.11
C ARG A 33 -23.68 13.73 14.54
N LEU A 34 -23.94 12.51 14.08
CA LEU A 34 -25.09 11.71 14.51
C LEU A 34 -24.81 11.09 15.89
N GLU A 35 -23.62 10.52 16.10
CA GLU A 35 -23.18 9.96 17.39
C GLU A 35 -23.15 11.02 18.52
N ASP A 36 -22.70 12.25 18.23
CA ASP A 36 -22.69 13.37 19.19
C ASP A 36 -24.11 13.88 19.51
N LYS A 37 -25.10 13.61 18.66
CA LYS A 37 -26.51 13.96 18.89
C LYS A 37 -27.28 12.91 19.69
N GLU A 38 -26.78 11.68 19.79
CA GLU A 38 -27.51 10.53 20.37
C GLU A 38 -26.98 10.01 21.71
N LYS A 39 -25.94 10.58 22.32
CA LYS A 39 -25.44 10.06 23.63
C LYS A 39 -26.05 10.76 24.86
N PRO A 40 -26.91 10.07 25.65
CA PRO A 40 -26.75 9.99 27.09
C PRO A 40 -25.74 8.88 27.44
N LYS A 41 -24.86 9.25 28.37
CA LYS A 41 -23.85 8.50 29.15
C LYS A 41 -23.89 6.96 29.16
N GLU A 42 -22.67 6.40 29.01
CA GLU A 42 -22.16 5.11 29.51
C GLU A 42 -22.88 3.82 29.09
N GLU A 43 -22.19 2.98 28.30
CA GLU A 43 -22.16 1.53 28.58
C GLU A 43 -20.97 0.86 27.90
N GLN A 44 -20.24 0.07 28.69
CA GLN A 44 -19.17 -0.82 28.25
C GLN A 44 -19.83 -2.05 27.62
N THR A 45 -19.63 -2.32 26.33
CA THR A 45 -19.78 -3.66 25.73
C THR A 45 -19.11 -3.72 24.36
N PRO A 46 -18.94 -4.93 23.80
CA PRO A 46 -17.71 -5.69 23.72
C PRO A 46 -16.78 -5.15 22.61
N ILE A 47 -15.50 -5.47 22.73
CA ILE A 47 -14.50 -5.29 21.67
C ILE A 47 -15.00 -6.09 20.46
N LEU A 48 -15.66 -5.40 19.53
CA LEU A 48 -15.84 -5.88 18.17
C LEU A 48 -14.42 -5.97 17.63
N GLU A 49 -13.99 -7.21 17.43
CA GLU A 49 -12.76 -7.58 16.77
C GLU A 49 -12.86 -7.04 15.33
N THR A 50 -12.52 -5.77 15.16
CA THR A 50 -12.35 -5.19 13.83
C THR A 50 -11.15 -5.89 13.23
N GLU A 51 -11.37 -6.46 12.05
CA GLU A 51 -10.32 -7.09 11.25
C GLU A 51 -9.34 -6.00 10.84
N ASP A 52 -8.39 -5.76 11.72
CA ASP A 52 -7.22 -4.94 11.46
C ASP A 52 -6.55 -5.52 10.21
N PRO A 53 -6.30 -4.73 9.14
CA PRO A 53 -5.57 -5.23 7.99
C PRO A 53 -4.15 -5.71 8.38
N LEU A 54 -3.62 -5.27 9.54
CA LEU A 54 -2.40 -5.83 10.13
C LEU A 54 -2.62 -7.10 10.96
N ALA A 55 -3.85 -7.45 11.34
CA ALA A 55 -4.17 -8.72 12.01
C ALA A 55 -4.19 -9.90 11.03
N ASN A 56 -4.53 -9.69 9.75
CA ASN A 56 -4.44 -10.75 8.75
C ASN A 56 -2.99 -11.07 8.39
N LEU A 57 -2.06 -10.10 8.50
CA LEU A 57 -0.62 -10.39 8.43
C LEU A 57 -0.24 -11.43 9.48
N ASN A 58 -0.86 -11.44 10.66
CA ASN A 58 -0.64 -12.49 11.67
C ASN A 58 -1.24 -13.85 11.33
N LYS A 59 -2.28 -13.91 10.49
CA LYS A 59 -2.87 -15.14 9.93
C LYS A 59 -2.19 -15.61 8.65
N ALA A 60 -1.42 -14.74 7.98
CA ALA A 60 -0.67 -15.09 6.79
C ALA A 60 0.32 -16.22 7.07
N THR A 61 0.25 -17.26 6.24
CA THR A 61 1.09 -18.45 6.35
C THR A 61 2.55 -18.05 6.18
N TYR A 62 3.47 -18.74 6.85
CA TYR A 62 4.92 -18.48 6.75
C TYR A 62 5.41 -18.42 5.29
N GLU A 63 4.81 -19.22 4.40
CA GLU A 63 5.09 -19.23 2.98
C GLU A 63 4.68 -17.91 2.29
N GLN A 64 3.48 -17.41 2.56
CA GLN A 64 2.97 -16.15 1.99
C GLN A 64 3.84 -14.96 2.41
N ARG A 65 4.22 -14.86 3.68
CA ARG A 65 5.12 -13.81 4.17
C ARG A 65 6.50 -13.88 3.52
N LYS A 66 7.00 -15.09 3.28
CA LYS A 66 8.29 -15.31 2.62
C LYS A 66 8.23 -14.90 1.15
N ASP A 67 7.14 -15.23 0.46
CA ASP A 67 6.94 -14.88 -0.94
C ASP A 67 6.74 -13.36 -1.10
N PHE A 68 6.01 -12.72 -0.20
CA PHE A 68 5.87 -11.27 -0.15
C PHE A 68 7.22 -10.56 0.02
N ALA A 69 8.03 -10.98 1.01
CA ALA A 69 9.36 -10.43 1.24
C ALA A 69 10.34 -10.72 0.08
N ARG A 70 10.11 -11.81 -0.66
CA ARG A 70 10.88 -12.13 -1.86
C ARG A 70 10.51 -11.19 -3.02
N LEU A 71 9.23 -11.00 -3.27
CA LEU A 71 8.72 -10.09 -4.30
C LEU A 71 9.21 -8.66 -4.06
N GLU A 72 9.15 -8.17 -2.82
CA GLU A 72 9.65 -6.84 -2.45
C GLU A 72 11.15 -6.67 -2.77
N LYS A 73 11.97 -7.68 -2.45
CA LYS A 73 13.40 -7.68 -2.81
C LYS A 73 13.64 -7.75 -4.32
N GLU A 74 12.81 -8.49 -5.05
CA GLU A 74 12.92 -8.60 -6.51
C GLU A 74 12.52 -7.29 -7.20
N ILE A 75 11.45 -6.63 -6.74
CA ILE A 75 11.00 -5.32 -7.23
C ILE A 75 12.11 -4.29 -6.99
N LYS A 76 12.64 -4.20 -5.76
CA LYS A 76 13.71 -3.24 -5.43
C LYS A 76 14.95 -3.42 -6.32
N LYS A 77 15.36 -4.67 -6.59
CA LYS A 77 16.48 -4.95 -7.51
C LYS A 77 16.19 -4.51 -8.95
N LEU A 78 14.95 -4.65 -9.40
CA LEU A 78 14.55 -4.20 -10.74
C LEU A 78 14.51 -2.68 -10.82
N GLU A 79 14.05 -1.99 -9.78
CA GLU A 79 14.10 -0.52 -9.70
C GLU A 79 15.54 0.01 -9.70
N GLU A 80 16.45 -0.64 -8.97
CA GLU A 80 17.88 -0.31 -9.00
C GLU A 80 18.44 -0.47 -10.43
N LYS A 81 18.14 -1.57 -11.12
CA LYS A 81 18.53 -1.78 -12.52
C LYS A 81 17.91 -0.76 -13.48
N LYS A 82 16.65 -0.40 -13.28
CA LYS A 82 15.96 0.65 -14.04
C LYS A 82 16.73 1.96 -13.89
N ASN A 83 17.06 2.35 -12.67
CA ASN A 83 17.85 3.56 -12.39
C ASN A 83 19.26 3.50 -13.01
N GLU A 84 19.95 2.36 -12.92
CA GLU A 84 21.26 2.19 -13.58
C GLU A 84 21.16 2.39 -15.10
N ILE A 85 20.09 1.89 -15.73
CA ILE A 85 19.86 2.07 -17.17
C ILE A 85 19.51 3.52 -17.48
N THR A 86 18.65 4.16 -16.69
CA THR A 86 18.34 5.60 -16.82
C THR A 86 19.59 6.46 -16.71
N LEU A 87 20.47 6.18 -15.75
CA LEU A 87 21.75 6.88 -15.62
C LEU A 87 22.67 6.66 -16.83
N LYS A 88 22.62 5.48 -17.45
CA LYS A 88 23.34 5.22 -18.71
C LYS A 88 22.77 6.04 -19.86
N PHE A 89 21.47 6.37 -19.87
CA PHE A 89 20.91 7.26 -20.90
C PHE A 89 21.38 8.71 -20.76
N ASP A 90 21.76 9.15 -19.56
CA ASP A 90 22.27 10.50 -19.31
C ASP A 90 23.71 10.71 -19.82
N ASP A 91 24.42 9.62 -20.16
CA ASP A 91 25.79 9.69 -20.67
C ASP A 91 25.79 10.04 -22.18
N ALA A 92 26.30 11.23 -22.51
CA ALA A 92 26.32 11.78 -23.86
C ALA A 92 27.24 11.00 -24.84
N ALA A 93 27.97 9.99 -24.37
CA ALA A 93 28.83 9.13 -25.17
C ALA A 93 28.13 7.88 -25.76
N LEU A 94 26.83 7.68 -25.54
CA LEU A 94 26.14 6.48 -26.03
C LEU A 94 25.93 6.47 -27.55
N SER A 95 26.35 5.37 -28.16
CA SER A 95 26.00 4.99 -29.53
C SER A 95 24.48 4.83 -29.71
N SER A 96 23.96 5.21 -30.88
CA SER A 96 22.54 5.07 -31.25
C SER A 96 22.03 3.62 -31.19
N GLU A 97 22.87 2.61 -31.46
CA GLU A 97 22.48 1.20 -31.32
C GLU A 97 22.29 0.81 -29.85
N ASN A 98 23.15 1.31 -28.96
CA ASN A 98 23.06 1.04 -27.52
C ASN A 98 21.82 1.69 -26.89
N ILE A 99 21.39 2.84 -27.41
CA ILE A 99 20.16 3.54 -26.96
C ILE A 99 18.93 2.67 -27.24
N MET A 100 18.83 2.08 -28.44
CA MET A 100 17.69 1.23 -28.82
C MET A 100 17.65 -0.04 -27.94
N ASP A 101 18.78 -0.73 -27.77
CA ASP A 101 18.87 -1.94 -26.95
C ASP A 101 18.59 -1.66 -25.46
N LEU A 102 19.07 -0.54 -24.94
CA LEU A 102 18.77 -0.12 -23.56
C LEU A 102 17.31 0.27 -23.40
N SER A 103 16.67 0.85 -24.42
CA SER A 103 15.26 1.24 -24.37
C SER A 103 14.36 0.01 -24.30
N LEU A 104 14.65 -1.01 -25.12
CA LEU A 104 13.94 -2.29 -25.07
C LEU A 104 14.10 -2.98 -23.72
N LYS A 105 15.33 -2.99 -23.17
CA LYS A 105 15.58 -3.53 -21.82
C LYS A 105 14.88 -2.74 -20.72
N LEU A 106 14.80 -1.42 -20.85
CA LEU A 106 14.10 -0.57 -19.90
C LEU A 106 12.61 -0.87 -19.89
N ASP A 107 11.99 -0.99 -21.07
CA ASP A 107 10.58 -1.36 -21.22
C ASP A 107 10.31 -2.76 -20.64
N GLU A 108 11.19 -3.73 -20.91
CA GLU A 108 11.08 -5.08 -20.33
C GLU A 108 11.18 -5.06 -18.80
N ILE A 109 12.10 -4.29 -18.23
CA ILE A 109 12.24 -4.13 -16.78
C ILE A 109 11.00 -3.45 -16.18
N ILE A 110 10.45 -2.42 -16.82
CA ILE A 110 9.23 -1.76 -16.37
C ILE A 110 8.07 -2.75 -16.36
N SER A 111 7.89 -3.52 -17.44
CA SER A 111 6.86 -4.56 -17.50
C SER A 111 7.03 -5.61 -16.41
N GLN A 112 8.27 -6.03 -16.13
CA GLN A 112 8.57 -6.99 -15.07
C GLN A 112 8.35 -6.44 -13.66
N ILE A 113 8.51 -5.13 -13.46
CA ILE A 113 8.18 -4.46 -12.20
C ILE A 113 6.66 -4.50 -12.02
N SER A 114 5.90 -4.03 -13.01
CA SER A 114 4.43 -3.98 -12.92
C SER A 114 3.80 -5.36 -12.68
N GLU A 115 4.26 -6.41 -13.36
CA GLU A 115 3.76 -7.77 -13.14
C GLU A 115 4.07 -8.30 -11.72
N LYS A 116 5.22 -7.92 -11.15
CA LYS A 116 5.57 -8.30 -9.78
C LYS A 116 4.84 -7.48 -8.73
N GLU A 117 4.60 -6.21 -9.00
CA GLU A 117 3.80 -5.32 -8.15
C GLU A 117 2.35 -5.79 -8.09
N GLU A 118 1.77 -6.20 -9.23
CA GLU A 118 0.41 -6.76 -9.29
C GLU A 118 0.30 -8.02 -8.41
N LYS A 119 1.23 -8.98 -8.54
CA LYS A 119 1.27 -10.18 -7.69
C LYS A 119 1.51 -9.85 -6.21
N TRP A 120 2.33 -8.84 -5.94
CA TRP A 120 2.56 -8.38 -4.56
C TRP A 120 1.29 -7.77 -3.97
N PHE A 121 0.53 -7.02 -4.76
CA PHE A 121 -0.75 -6.43 -4.36
C PHE A 121 -1.82 -7.49 -4.12
N GLU A 122 -1.95 -8.48 -5.01
CA GLU A 122 -2.85 -9.62 -4.82
C GLU A 122 -2.52 -10.38 -3.52
N LEU A 123 -1.24 -10.61 -3.24
CA LEU A 123 -0.79 -11.22 -1.99
C LEU A 123 -1.06 -10.31 -0.78
N ALA A 124 -0.96 -9.00 -0.93
CA ALA A 124 -1.28 -8.04 0.13
C ALA A 124 -2.77 -8.05 0.49
N GLU A 125 -3.66 -8.22 -0.50
CA GLU A 125 -5.11 -8.28 -0.30
C GLU A 125 -5.57 -9.60 0.32
N LEU A 126 -4.82 -10.68 0.09
CA LEU A 126 -5.11 -12.02 0.62
C LEU A 126 -4.55 -12.25 2.02
N MET A 127 -3.51 -11.49 2.39
CA MET A 127 -2.90 -11.44 3.73
C MET A 127 -3.54 -10.40 4.62
#